data_AF-A0A6U1ZAF4-F1
#
_entry.id   AF-A0A6U1ZAF4-F1
#
_cell.length_a   1.000
_cell.length_b   1.000
_cell.length_c   1.000
_cell.angle_alpha   90.00
_cell.angle_beta   90.00
_cell.angle_gamma   90.00
#
_symmetry.space_group_name_H-M   'P 1'
#
loop_
_entity.id
_entity.type
_entity.pdbx_description
1 polymer ?
#
loop_
_entity_poly.entity_id
_entity_poly.type
_entity_poly.pdbx_seq_one_letter_code
_entity_poly.pdbx_strand_id
1 'polypeptide(L)'
;FGKEGQVMLDGFGSVVNALGERCKPYLKQIAGTIKWRLNNKAPSVRMQAADLIGRIAVVMKACGEDALMGHLGVVLYEYLGEEYPEVLGSILGALRAIVNVIGMTKMTPPIRDLLPRLTPILRNRHEKVQENCIDLVGRIADR
;
A
#
# COMPACT_ATOMS: atom_id res chain seq x y z
N PHE A 1 -7.47 -17.20 -6.85
CA PHE A 1 -8.13 -15.90 -7.12
C PHE A 1 -9.35 -16.12 -8.00
N GLY A 2 -10.48 -15.49 -7.69
CA GLY A 2 -11.58 -15.38 -8.66
C GLY A 2 -11.26 -14.26 -9.65
N LYS A 3 -11.42 -14.50 -10.96
CA LYS A 3 -11.17 -13.51 -12.03
C LYS A 3 -11.87 -12.17 -11.77
N GLU A 4 -13.06 -12.21 -11.17
CA GLU A 4 -13.90 -11.03 -10.89
C GLU A 4 -13.24 -10.02 -9.94
N GLY A 5 -12.59 -10.49 -8.86
CA GLY A 5 -11.93 -9.61 -7.90
C GLY A 5 -10.76 -8.84 -8.53
N GLN A 6 -10.03 -9.49 -9.44
CA GLN A 6 -8.95 -8.86 -10.17
C GLN A 6 -9.50 -7.79 -11.14
N VAL A 7 -10.55 -8.13 -11.90
CA VAL A 7 -11.21 -7.20 -12.83
C VAL A 7 -11.73 -5.95 -12.12
N MET A 8 -12.33 -6.09 -10.94
CA MET A 8 -12.81 -4.94 -10.17
C MET A 8 -11.68 -4.04 -9.65
N LEU A 9 -10.57 -4.65 -9.22
CA LEU A 9 -9.38 -3.90 -8.80
C LEU A 9 -8.75 -3.14 -9.97
N ASP A 10 -8.61 -3.80 -11.12
CA ASP A 10 -8.09 -3.20 -12.35
C ASP A 10 -9.00 -2.06 -12.83
N GLY A 11 -10.30 -2.32 -12.96
CA GLY A 11 -11.27 -1.31 -13.39
C GLY A 11 -11.30 -0.08 -12.49
N PHE A 12 -11.33 -0.28 -11.16
CA PHE A 12 -11.32 0.84 -10.22
C PHE A 12 -10.01 1.64 -10.32
N GLY A 13 -8.86 0.95 -10.36
CA GLY A 13 -7.56 1.58 -10.53
C GLY A 13 -7.48 2.38 -11.84
N SER A 14 -7.98 1.84 -12.94
CA SER A 14 -8.01 2.52 -14.24
C SER A 14 -8.88 3.78 -14.20
N VAL A 15 -10.05 3.74 -13.57
CA VAL A 15 -10.93 4.92 -13.45
C VAL A 15 -10.28 6.01 -12.60
N VAL A 16 -9.69 5.66 -11.46
CA VAL A 16 -9.00 6.65 -10.59
C VAL A 16 -7.82 7.28 -11.32
N ASN A 17 -7.01 6.49 -12.01
CA ASN A 17 -5.87 7.00 -12.79
C ASN A 17 -6.32 7.86 -13.98
N ALA A 18 -7.40 7.49 -14.68
CA ALA A 18 -7.94 8.29 -15.78
C ALA A 18 -8.55 9.62 -15.31
N LEU A 19 -9.15 9.67 -14.12
CA LEU A 19 -9.66 10.91 -13.54
C LEU A 19 -8.53 11.84 -13.05
N GLY A 20 -7.39 11.28 -12.63
CA GLY A 20 -6.25 12.05 -12.14
C GLY A 20 -6.65 13.00 -11.00
N GLU A 21 -6.29 14.27 -11.10
CA GLU A 21 -6.59 15.30 -10.09
C GLU A 21 -8.10 15.50 -9.83
N ARG A 22 -8.96 15.17 -10.81
CA ARG A 22 -10.42 15.22 -10.63
C ARG A 22 -10.93 14.21 -9.61
N CYS A 23 -10.10 13.23 -9.23
CA CYS A 23 -10.43 12.26 -8.18
C CYS A 23 -10.37 12.87 -6.77
N LYS A 24 -9.72 14.05 -6.60
CA LYS A 24 -9.47 14.67 -5.29
C LYS A 24 -10.67 14.74 -4.34
N PRO A 25 -11.89 15.15 -4.76
CA PRO A 25 -13.04 15.21 -3.86
C PRO A 25 -13.44 13.85 -3.27
N TYR A 26 -13.09 12.76 -3.93
CA TYR A 26 -13.48 11.40 -3.57
C TYR A 26 -12.41 10.66 -2.76
N LEU A 27 -11.16 11.12 -2.77
CA LEU A 27 -10.02 10.41 -2.17
C LEU A 27 -10.21 10.09 -0.68
N LYS A 28 -10.80 11.01 0.10
CA LYS A 28 -11.08 10.78 1.52
C LYS A 28 -12.07 9.63 1.73
N GLN A 29 -13.13 9.58 0.93
CA GLN A 29 -14.11 8.49 0.97
C GLN A 29 -13.48 7.17 0.54
N ILE A 30 -12.71 7.17 -0.55
CA ILE A 30 -11.99 6.00 -1.06
C ILE A 30 -11.05 5.43 0.01
N ALA A 31 -10.23 6.29 0.64
CA ALA A 31 -9.33 5.88 1.71
C ALA A 31 -10.09 5.32 2.93
N GLY A 32 -11.23 5.93 3.29
CA GLY A 32 -12.11 5.40 4.34
C GLY A 32 -12.63 3.99 4.02
N THR A 33 -13.08 3.75 2.79
CA THR A 33 -13.51 2.42 2.35
C THR A 33 -12.35 1.43 2.32
N ILE A 34 -11.17 1.81 1.83
CA ILE A 34 -9.98 0.97 1.84
C ILE A 34 -9.62 0.56 3.27
N LYS A 35 -9.57 1.51 4.21
CA LYS A 35 -9.29 1.25 5.62
C LYS A 35 -10.28 0.25 6.22
N TRP A 36 -11.58 0.41 5.93
CA TRP A 36 -12.60 -0.53 6.37
C TRP A 36 -12.36 -1.94 5.80
N ARG A 37 -11.97 -2.04 4.53
CA ARG A 37 -11.69 -3.32 3.86
C ARG A 37 -10.39 -3.98 4.35
N LEU A 38 -9.39 -3.23 4.79
CA LEU A 38 -8.17 -3.77 5.42
C LEU A 38 -8.47 -4.50 6.73
N ASN A 39 -9.58 -4.20 7.41
CA ASN A 39 -10.00 -4.91 8.63
C ASN A 39 -10.99 -6.05 8.36
N ASN A 40 -11.11 -6.52 7.11
CA ASN A 40 -12.04 -7.58 6.76
C ASN A 40 -11.53 -8.95 7.22
N LYS A 41 -12.44 -9.84 7.64
CA LYS A 41 -12.10 -11.23 8.02
C LYS A 41 -11.45 -12.00 6.86
N ALA A 42 -11.90 -11.77 5.63
CA ALA A 42 -11.39 -12.45 4.45
C ALA A 42 -10.01 -11.90 4.05
N PRO A 43 -8.95 -12.73 4.02
CA PRO A 43 -7.60 -12.30 3.61
C PRO A 43 -7.57 -11.73 2.19
N SER A 44 -8.39 -12.29 1.29
CA SER A 44 -8.51 -11.81 -0.09
C SER A 44 -8.98 -10.36 -0.21
N VAL A 45 -9.85 -9.92 0.71
CA VAL A 45 -10.37 -8.56 0.74
C VAL A 45 -9.30 -7.60 1.25
N ARG A 46 -8.52 -8.01 2.27
CA ARG A 46 -7.39 -7.21 2.80
C ARG A 46 -6.31 -7.03 1.75
N MET A 47 -5.95 -8.10 1.04
CA MET A 47 -4.98 -8.08 -0.06
C MET A 47 -5.40 -7.09 -1.15
N GLN A 48 -6.64 -7.18 -1.62
CA GLN A 48 -7.16 -6.28 -2.66
C GLN A 48 -7.17 -4.81 -2.19
N ALA A 49 -7.46 -4.57 -0.91
CA ALA A 49 -7.41 -3.23 -0.35
C ALA A 49 -5.98 -2.66 -0.34
N ALA A 50 -4.98 -3.47 0.04
CA ALA A 50 -3.58 -3.08 -0.03
C ALA A 50 -3.12 -2.84 -1.48
N ASP A 51 -3.44 -3.74 -2.41
CA ASP A 51 -3.09 -3.59 -3.83
C ASP A 51 -3.70 -2.31 -4.43
N LEU A 52 -4.92 -1.94 -4.02
CA LEU A 52 -5.57 -0.72 -4.47
C LEU A 52 -4.81 0.53 -4.03
N ILE A 53 -4.27 0.57 -2.80
CA ILE A 53 -3.43 1.69 -2.33
C ILE A 53 -2.24 1.88 -3.27
N GLY A 54 -1.55 0.78 -3.62
CA GLY A 54 -0.40 0.83 -4.52
C GLY A 54 -0.74 1.42 -5.89
N ARG A 55 -1.95 1.12 -6.42
CA ARG A 55 -2.42 1.58 -7.74
C ARG A 55 -2.84 3.04 -7.78
N ILE A 56 -3.27 3.61 -6.66
CA ILE A 56 -3.79 4.99 -6.60
C ILE A 56 -2.80 5.98 -5.97
N ALA A 57 -1.67 5.50 -5.42
CA ALA A 57 -0.66 6.33 -4.75
C ALA A 57 -0.19 7.52 -5.61
N VAL A 58 0.02 7.31 -6.92
CA VAL A 58 0.43 8.38 -7.86
C VAL A 58 -0.65 9.45 -7.99
N VAL A 59 -1.92 9.06 -8.06
CA VAL A 59 -3.05 10.00 -8.16
C VAL A 59 -3.22 10.77 -6.85
N MET A 60 -3.09 10.09 -5.70
CA MET A 60 -3.13 10.75 -4.40
C MET A 60 -2.01 11.80 -4.27
N LYS A 61 -0.81 11.50 -4.79
CA LYS A 61 0.29 12.46 -4.86
C LYS A 61 -0.02 13.64 -5.76
N ALA A 62 -0.54 13.40 -6.96
CA ALA A 62 -0.94 14.46 -7.90
C ALA A 62 -2.02 15.37 -7.30
N CYS A 63 -2.95 14.83 -6.51
CA CYS A 63 -3.96 15.61 -5.80
C CYS A 63 -3.41 16.42 -4.62
N GLY A 64 -2.14 16.23 -4.23
CA GLY A 64 -1.53 16.87 -3.07
C GLY A 64 -1.98 16.28 -1.72
N GLU A 65 -2.52 15.06 -1.70
CA GLU A 65 -3.05 14.41 -0.50
C GLU A 65 -1.96 13.63 0.28
N ASP A 66 -0.82 14.30 0.54
CA ASP A 66 0.33 13.71 1.25
C ASP A 66 -0.05 13.22 2.65
N ALA A 67 -0.85 14.00 3.38
CA ALA A 67 -1.31 13.64 4.73
C ALA A 67 -2.18 12.38 4.74
N LEU A 68 -3.04 12.21 3.73
CA LEU A 68 -3.90 11.04 3.61
C LEU A 68 -3.08 9.78 3.30
N MET A 69 -2.09 9.89 2.40
CA MET A 69 -1.16 8.78 2.14
C MET A 69 -0.30 8.46 3.36
N GLY A 70 0.14 9.46 4.14
CA GLY A 70 0.82 9.25 5.41
C GLY A 70 -0.04 8.50 6.43
N HIS A 71 -1.34 8.81 6.52
CA HIS A 71 -2.26 8.04 7.35
C HIS A 71 -2.38 6.58 6.88
N LEU A 72 -2.52 6.34 5.57
CA LEU A 72 -2.53 4.98 5.02
C LEU A 72 -1.20 4.24 5.26
N GLY A 73 -0.07 4.95 5.22
CA GLY A 73 1.25 4.40 5.56
C GLY A 73 1.33 3.88 6.99
N VAL A 74 0.81 4.65 7.96
CA VAL A 74 0.70 4.21 9.37
C VAL A 74 -0.19 2.98 9.49
N VAL A 75 -1.37 2.99 8.85
CA VAL A 75 -2.28 1.84 8.87
C VAL A 75 -1.58 0.60 8.31
N LEU A 76 -0.95 0.69 7.14
CA LEU A 76 -0.23 -0.44 6.54
C LEU A 76 0.91 -0.95 7.41
N TYR A 77 1.63 -0.05 8.08
CA TYR A 77 2.69 -0.42 9.01
C TYR A 77 2.18 -1.25 10.20
N GLU A 78 1.00 -0.93 10.74
CA GLU A 78 0.36 -1.71 11.81
C GLU A 78 0.00 -3.13 11.33
N TYR A 79 -0.28 -3.31 10.03
CA TYR A 79 -0.60 -4.60 9.42
C TYR A 79 0.63 -5.43 8.98
N LEU A 80 1.86 -5.00 9.27
CA LEU A 80 3.07 -5.79 8.95
C LEU A 80 3.17 -7.13 9.71
N GLY A 81 2.32 -7.36 10.72
CA GLY A 81 2.17 -8.64 11.42
C GLY A 81 1.21 -9.63 10.76
N GLU A 82 0.80 -9.39 9.51
CA GLU A 82 -0.15 -10.24 8.79
C GLU A 82 0.35 -11.69 8.61
N GLU A 83 -0.50 -12.65 8.98
CA GLU A 83 -0.18 -14.07 9.00
C GLU A 83 -0.16 -14.67 7.58
N TYR A 84 -1.00 -14.13 6.68
CA TYR A 84 -1.12 -14.62 5.31
C TYR A 84 -0.06 -13.95 4.42
N PRO A 85 0.93 -14.70 3.89
CA PRO A 85 2.07 -14.12 3.20
C PRO A 85 1.67 -13.41 1.89
N GLU A 86 0.65 -13.89 1.19
CA GLU A 86 0.09 -13.21 0.02
C GLU A 86 -0.41 -11.79 0.33
N VAL A 87 -1.08 -11.64 1.48
CA VAL A 87 -1.60 -10.35 1.94
C VAL A 87 -0.45 -9.46 2.42
N LEU A 88 0.49 -10.01 3.18
CA LEU A 88 1.69 -9.31 3.63
C LEU A 88 2.50 -8.75 2.44
N GLY A 89 2.66 -9.55 1.38
CA GLY A 89 3.33 -9.09 0.15
C GLY A 89 2.64 -7.88 -0.48
N SER A 90 1.31 -7.86 -0.53
CA SER A 90 0.54 -6.71 -1.03
C SER A 90 0.63 -5.49 -0.11
N ILE A 91 0.68 -5.68 1.22
CA ILE A 91 0.90 -4.59 2.19
C ILE A 91 2.28 -3.95 1.98
N LEU A 92 3.32 -4.77 1.81
CA LEU A 92 4.68 -4.30 1.52
C LEU A 92 4.73 -3.56 0.17
N GLY A 93 4.07 -4.09 -0.86
CA GLY A 93 3.97 -3.45 -2.17
C GLY A 93 3.27 -2.09 -2.11
N ALA A 94 2.23 -1.96 -1.28
CA ALA A 94 1.54 -0.70 -1.04
C ALA A 94 2.43 0.31 -0.30
N LEU A 95 3.16 -0.12 0.73
CA LEU A 95 4.14 0.72 1.44
C LEU A 95 5.22 1.22 0.47
N ARG A 96 5.77 0.34 -0.36
CA ARG A 96 6.74 0.69 -1.41
C ARG A 96 6.20 1.75 -2.35
N ALA A 97 4.96 1.60 -2.83
CA ALA A 97 4.33 2.58 -3.71
C ALA A 97 4.20 3.97 -3.05
N ILE A 98 3.80 4.01 -1.77
CA ILE A 98 3.72 5.26 -1.00
C ILE A 98 5.11 5.91 -0.84
N VAL A 99 6.12 5.13 -0.45
CA VAL A 99 7.51 5.61 -0.29
C VAL A 99 8.02 6.25 -1.58
N ASN A 100 7.78 5.60 -2.71
CA ASN A 100 8.22 6.07 -4.02
C ASN A 100 7.62 7.43 -4.40
N VAL A 101 6.38 7.74 -3.98
CA VAL A 101 5.68 8.98 -4.38
C VAL A 101 5.82 10.12 -3.37
N ILE A 102 5.80 9.85 -2.06
CA ILE A 102 5.90 10.90 -1.03
C ILE A 102 7.33 11.38 -0.87
N GLY A 103 8.29 10.45 -0.94
CA GLY A 103 9.67 10.69 -0.53
C GLY A 103 9.88 10.48 0.98
N MET A 104 11.15 10.25 1.34
CA MET A 104 11.57 9.74 2.64
C MET A 104 11.35 10.73 3.81
N THR A 105 11.38 12.03 3.53
CA THR A 105 11.33 13.08 4.56
C THR A 105 9.94 13.34 5.14
N LYS A 106 8.89 12.94 4.42
CA LYS A 106 7.48 13.14 4.81
C LYS A 106 6.77 11.81 5.07
N MET A 107 7.51 10.71 5.14
CA MET A 107 6.93 9.40 5.40
C MET A 107 6.49 9.30 6.87
N THR A 108 5.28 8.77 7.07
CA THR A 108 4.78 8.36 8.38
C THR A 108 4.35 6.89 8.27
N PRO A 109 4.91 5.97 9.07
CA PRO A 109 5.95 6.19 10.08
C PRO A 109 7.32 6.52 9.47
N PRO A 110 8.23 7.16 10.23
CA PRO A 110 9.60 7.41 9.79
C PRO A 110 10.34 6.10 9.42
N ILE A 111 11.24 6.17 8.44
CA ILE A 111 12.03 5.02 7.97
C ILE A 111 12.82 4.32 9.07
N ARG A 112 13.35 5.10 10.03
CA ARG A 112 14.08 4.56 11.20
C ARG A 112 13.24 3.59 12.03
N ASP A 113 11.92 3.77 12.03
CA ASP A 113 10.99 2.91 12.77
C ASP A 113 10.51 1.74 11.89
N LEU A 114 10.48 1.94 10.57
CA LEU A 114 10.10 0.92 9.59
C LEU A 114 11.17 -0.16 9.41
N LEU A 115 12.44 0.22 9.28
CA LEU A 115 13.56 -0.69 8.98
C LEU A 115 13.66 -1.87 9.97
N PRO A 116 13.64 -1.65 11.30
CA PRO A 116 13.70 -2.74 12.28
C PRO A 116 12.57 -3.76 12.15
N ARG A 117 11.38 -3.33 11.67
CA ARG A 117 10.25 -4.24 11.40
C ARG A 117 10.39 -5.04 10.12
N LEU A 118 11.09 -4.52 9.11
CA LEU A 118 11.34 -5.23 7.85
C LEU A 118 12.42 -6.32 8.01
N THR A 119 13.40 -6.12 8.90
CA THR A 119 14.50 -7.09 9.14
C THR A 119 14.03 -8.53 9.40
N PRO A 120 13.08 -8.82 10.30
CA PRO A 120 12.58 -10.18 10.47
C PRO A 120 11.76 -10.68 9.27
N ILE A 121 11.09 -9.78 8.54
CA ILE A 121 10.26 -10.13 7.37
C ILE A 121 11.11 -10.61 6.19
N LEU A 122 12.35 -10.13 6.05
CA LEU A 122 13.31 -10.62 5.06
C LEU A 122 13.59 -12.13 5.16
N ARG A 123 13.34 -12.76 6.32
CA ARG A 123 13.49 -14.21 6.52
C ARG A 123 12.27 -15.02 6.06
N ASN A 124 11.18 -14.35 5.67
CA ASN A 124 10.00 -15.01 5.13
C ASN A 124 10.37 -15.73 3.82
N ARG A 125 9.89 -16.96 3.62
CA ARG A 125 10.23 -17.78 2.44
C ARG A 125 9.32 -17.55 1.24
N HIS A 126 8.24 -16.79 1.42
CA HIS A 126 7.28 -16.54 0.36
C HIS A 126 7.82 -15.50 -0.63
N GLU A 127 7.88 -15.86 -1.91
CA GLU A 127 8.53 -15.06 -2.97
C GLU A 127 7.97 -13.63 -3.03
N LYS A 128 6.64 -13.48 -3.07
CA LYS A 128 5.98 -12.15 -3.08
C LYS A 128 6.37 -11.27 -1.89
N VAL A 129 6.58 -11.87 -0.70
CA VAL A 129 6.98 -11.12 0.50
C VAL A 129 8.43 -10.71 0.37
N GLN A 130 9.31 -11.63 -0.05
CA GLN A 130 10.73 -11.34 -0.24
C GLN A 130 10.94 -10.24 -1.27
N GLU A 131 10.34 -10.35 -2.45
CA GLU A 131 10.46 -9.38 -3.54
C GLU A 131 10.05 -7.98 -3.05
N ASN A 132 8.85 -7.83 -2.50
CA ASN A 132 8.37 -6.53 -2.05
C ASN A 132 9.17 -6.00 -0.84
N CYS A 133 9.64 -6.87 0.06
CA CYS A 133 10.45 -6.45 1.22
C CYS A 133 11.84 -5.98 0.79
N ILE A 134 12.51 -6.72 -0.11
CA ILE A 134 13.83 -6.37 -0.64
C ILE A 134 13.74 -5.08 -1.44
N ASP A 135 12.75 -4.95 -2.32
CA ASP A 135 12.53 -3.73 -3.09
C ASP A 135 12.30 -2.52 -2.20
N LEU A 136 11.49 -2.66 -1.15
CA LEU A 136 11.22 -1.58 -0.20
C LEU A 136 12.49 -1.15 0.53
N VAL A 137 13.30 -2.11 1.01
CA VAL A 137 14.59 -1.83 1.65
C VAL A 137 15.57 -1.19 0.65
N GLY A 138 15.62 -1.67 -0.59
CA GLY A 138 16.45 -1.11 -1.65
C GLY A 138 16.09 0.35 -1.94
N ARG A 139 14.81 0.70 -2.00
CA ARG A 139 14.33 2.08 -2.19
C ARG A 139 14.66 2.99 -1.00
N ILE A 140 14.66 2.43 0.20
CA ILE A 140 15.08 3.12 1.42
C ILE A 140 16.60 3.37 1.42
N ALA A 141 17.40 2.47 0.84
CA ALA A 141 18.85 2.62 0.80
C ALA A 141 19.34 3.55 -0.33
N ASP A 142 18.59 3.66 -1.43
CA ASP A 142 18.94 4.45 -2.63
C ASP A 142 18.73 5.97 -2.44
N ARG A 143 18.05 6.43 -1.38
CA ARG A 143 17.66 7.83 -1.18
C ARG A 143 17.92 8.33 0.24
#